data_AF-A0A4Y1WXY4-F1
#
_entry.id   AF-A0A4Y1WXY4-F1
#
_cell.length_a   1.000
_cell.length_b   1.000
_cell.length_c   1.000
_cell.angle_alpha   90.00
_cell.angle_beta   90.00
_cell.angle_gamma   90.00
#
_symmetry.space_group_name_H-M   'P 1'
#
loop_
_entity.id
_entity.type
_entity.pdbx_description
1 polymer ?
#
loop_
_entity_poly.entity_id
_entity_poly.type
_entity_poly.pdbx_seq_one_letter_code
_entity_poly.pdbx_strand_id
1 'polypeptide(L)' 'MKHETSPEKRLAEWERLAEIIRRSGLSINAFALRIGLPRGENLYRIRRGANGISRDLAERIHARYPQYSIRWLLSGDEQE' A
#
# COMPACT_ATOMS: atom_id res chain seq x y z
N MET A 1 0.76 17.82 16.35
CA MET A 1 -0.52 17.77 15.61
C MET A 1 -0.64 16.41 14.95
N LYS A 2 -1.58 15.57 15.37
CA LYS A 2 -1.86 14.31 14.67
C LYS A 2 -2.59 14.71 13.40
N HIS A 3 -1.98 14.56 12.23
CA HIS A 3 -2.71 14.70 10.98
C HIS A 3 -3.78 13.61 10.96
N GLU A 4 -5.02 13.96 11.34
CA GLU A 4 -6.19 13.13 11.11
C GLU A 4 -6.34 12.97 9.60
N THR A 5 -5.76 11.90 9.10
CA THR A 5 -6.01 11.42 7.75
C THR A 5 -7.48 11.05 7.67
N SER A 6 -8.25 11.72 6.81
CA SER A 6 -9.67 11.43 6.60
C SER A 6 -9.87 9.92 6.35
N PRO A 7 -10.93 9.30 6.89
CA PRO A 7 -11.31 7.92 6.59
C PRO A 7 -11.32 7.61 5.08
N GLU A 8 -11.73 8.58 4.26
CA GLU A 8 -11.75 8.47 2.80
C GLU A 8 -10.35 8.28 2.21
N LYS A 9 -9.35 8.99 2.72
CA LYS A 9 -7.96 8.84 2.28
C LYS A 9 -7.42 7.44 2.59
N ARG A 10 -7.75 6.90 3.76
CA ARG A 10 -7.31 5.55 4.15
C ARG A 10 -8.00 4.46 3.32
N LEU A 11 -9.26 4.69 2.95
CA LEU A 11 -9.97 3.80 2.02
C LEU A 11 -9.29 3.81 0.65
N ALA A 12 -8.98 4.99 0.10
CA ALA A 12 -8.28 5.12 -1.18
C ALA A 12 -6.88 4.47 -1.16
N GLU A 13 -6.15 4.59 -0.05
CA GLU A 13 -4.87 3.91 0.16
C GLU A 13 -5.03 2.38 0.14
N TRP A 14 -6.06 1.84 0.79
CA TRP A 14 -6.36 0.41 0.71
C TRP A 14 -6.76 -0.02 -0.70
N GLU A 15 -7.58 0.75 -1.42
CA GLU A 15 -8.01 0.42 -2.78
C GLU A 15 -6.83 0.29 -3.74
N ARG A 16 -5.88 1.22 -3.69
CA ARG A 16 -4.64 1.13 -4.48
C ARG A 16 -3.85 -0.12 -4.13
N LEU A 17 -3.66 -0.41 -2.84
CA LEU A 17 -2.94 -1.60 -2.41
C LEU A 17 -3.65 -2.90 -2.83
N ALA A 18 -4.98 -2.93 -2.71
CA ALA A 18 -5.81 -4.07 -3.10
C ALA A 18 -5.73 -4.33 -4.60
N GLU A 19 -5.68 -3.28 -5.43
CA GLU A 19 -5.51 -3.43 -6.88
C GLU A 19 -4.19 -4.13 -7.23
N ILE A 20 -3.09 -3.71 -6.61
CA ILE A 20 -1.76 -4.31 -6.84
C ILE A 20 -1.78 -5.78 -6.38
N ILE A 21 -2.37 -6.07 -5.21
CA ILE A 21 -2.48 -7.43 -4.69
C ILE A 21 -3.29 -8.30 -5.66
N ARG A 22 -4.45 -7.83 -6.15
CA ARG A 22 -5.27 -8.56 -7.12
C ARG A 22 -4.50 -8.83 -8.41
N ARG A 23 -3.84 -7.82 -8.98
CA ARG A 23 -3.05 -7.98 -10.22
C ARG A 23 -1.85 -8.89 -10.04
N SER A 24 -1.30 -8.98 -8.84
CA SER A 24 -0.21 -9.91 -8.55
C SER A 24 -0.64 -11.38 -8.52
N GLY A 25 -1.94 -11.66 -8.36
CA GLY A 25 -2.46 -13.02 -8.18
C GLY A 25 -2.08 -13.67 -6.85
N LEU A 26 -1.53 -12.91 -5.89
CA LEU A 26 -1.05 -13.41 -4.60
C LEU A 26 -2.08 -13.20 -3.49
N SER A 27 -2.06 -14.09 -2.49
CA SER A 27 -2.70 -13.79 -1.21
C SER A 27 -2.00 -12.62 -0.51
N ILE A 28 -2.67 -11.95 0.42
CA ILE A 28 -2.09 -10.83 1.19
C ILE A 28 -0.76 -11.23 1.86
N ASN A 29 -0.69 -12.43 2.43
CA ASN A 29 0.52 -12.93 3.07
C ASN A 29 1.64 -13.23 2.07
N ALA A 30 1.31 -13.86 0.93
CA ALA A 30 2.30 -14.10 -0.12
C ALA A 30 2.81 -12.79 -0.74
N PHE A 31 1.93 -11.80 -0.90
CA PHE A 31 2.29 -10.46 -1.35
C PHE A 31 3.23 -9.76 -0.36
N ALA A 32 2.93 -9.82 0.94
CA ALA A 32 3.79 -9.25 1.97
C ALA A 32 5.22 -9.81 1.90
N LEU A 33 5.35 -11.14 1.78
CA LEU A 33 6.65 -11.80 1.60
C LEU A 33 7.34 -11.36 0.31
N ARG A 34 6.57 -11.23 -0.79
CA ARG A 34 7.11 -10.79 -2.09
C ARG A 34 7.76 -9.40 -2.02
N ILE A 35 7.17 -8.46 -1.28
CA ILE A 35 7.72 -7.11 -1.09
C ILE A 35 8.72 -7.01 0.08
N GLY A 36 9.13 -8.14 0.66
CA GLY A 36 10.13 -8.18 1.72
C GLY A 36 9.63 -7.78 3.10
N LEU A 37 8.32 -7.87 3.36
CA LEU A 37 7.79 -7.81 4.72
C LEU A 37 7.83 -9.19 5.36
N PRO A 38 8.14 -9.30 6.66
CA PRO A 38 8.15 -10.59 7.35
C PRO A 38 6.73 -11.18 7.53
N ARG A 39 5.68 -10.34 7.59
CA ARG A 39 4.28 -10.73 7.79
C ARG A 39 3.32 -9.74 7.12
N GLY A 40 2.10 -10.21 6.83
CA GLY A 40 1.03 -9.39 6.22
C GLY A 40 0.24 -8.50 7.18
N GLU A 41 0.54 -8.49 8.48
CA GLU A 41 -0.24 -7.76 9.49
C GLU A 41 -0.39 -6.26 9.19
N ASN A 42 0.68 -5.61 8.68
CA ASN A 42 0.61 -4.22 8.29
C ASN A 42 -0.43 -3.99 7.16
N LEU A 43 -0.52 -4.91 6.21
CA LEU A 43 -1.50 -4.83 5.12
C LEU A 43 -2.94 -5.02 5.64
N TYR A 44 -3.15 -5.89 6.63
CA TYR A 44 -4.45 -6.03 7.29
C TYR A 44 -4.84 -4.80 8.14
N ARG A 45 -3.86 -4.09 8.72
CA ARG A 45 -4.11 -2.81 9.41
C ARG A 45 -4.50 -1.71 8.43
N ILE A 46 -3.86 -1.65 7.26
CA ILE A 46 -4.23 -0.72 6.18
C ILE A 46 -5.65 -1.03 5.68
N ARG A 47 -5.97 -2.31 5.44
CA ARG A 47 -7.32 -2.75 5.05
C ARG A 47 -8.43 -2.29 5.99
N ARG A 48 -8.14 -2.21 7.29
CA ARG A 48 -9.10 -1.77 8.33
C ARG A 48 -9.07 -0.26 8.57
N GLY A 49 -8.29 0.50 7.79
CA GLY A 49 -8.12 1.93 7.95
C GLY A 49 -7.39 2.33 9.24
N ALA A 50 -6.64 1.40 9.87
CA ALA A 50 -5.87 1.68 11.08
C ALA A 50 -4.53 2.36 10.76
N ASN A 51 -3.95 2.05 9.61
CA ASN A 51 -2.71 2.64 9.09
C ASN A 51 -2.92 3.10 7.63
N GLY A 52 -2.10 4.02 7.15
CA GLY A 52 -1.96 4.31 5.73
C GLY A 52 -0.73 3.64 5.10
N ILE A 53 -0.51 3.86 3.81
CA ILE A 53 0.72 3.42 3.12
C ILE A 53 1.88 4.31 3.58
N SER A 54 2.90 3.72 4.21
CA SER A 54 4.14 4.43 4.56
C SER A 54 5.07 4.56 3.35
N ARG A 55 6.04 5.49 3.43
CA ARG A 55 7.06 5.63 2.38
C ARG A 55 7.92 4.36 2.21
N ASP A 56 8.35 3.73 3.30
CA ASP A 56 9.07 2.44 3.24
C ASP A 56 8.23 1.34 2.57
N LEU A 57 6.92 1.27 2.88
CA LEU A 57 6.04 0.32 2.20
C LEU A 57 5.93 0.62 0.70
N ALA A 58 5.82 1.91 0.34
CA ALA A 58 5.76 2.32 -1.05
C ALA A 58 7.06 1.99 -1.80
N GLU A 59 8.23 2.22 -1.20
CA GLU A 59 9.54 1.87 -1.77
C GLU A 59 9.68 0.36 -2.00
N ARG A 60 9.25 -0.47 -1.02
CA ARG A 60 9.24 -1.94 -1.15
C ARG A 60 8.33 -2.43 -2.27
N ILE A 61 7.15 -1.83 -2.41
CA ILE A 61 6.22 -2.15 -3.49
C ILE A 61 6.83 -1.73 -4.82
N HIS A 62 7.32 -0.49 -4.95
CA HIS A 62 7.93 0.03 -6.17
C HIS A 62 9.13 -0.83 -6.63
N ALA A 63 9.97 -1.29 -5.69
CA ALA A 63 11.10 -2.15 -6.01
C ALA A 63 10.71 -3.50 -6.65
N ARG A 64 9.48 -3.99 -6.44
CA ARG A 64 8.96 -5.23 -7.05
C ARG A 64 7.95 -5.00 -8.17
N TYR A 65 7.33 -3.83 -8.19
CA TYR A 65 6.29 -3.43 -9.12
C TYR A 65 6.57 -1.99 -9.60
N PRO A 66 7.61 -1.79 -10.44
CA PRO A 66 8.09 -0.47 -10.82
C PRO A 66 7.07 0.33 -11.64
N GLN A 67 6.04 -0.31 -12.20
CA GLN A 67 4.92 0.37 -12.85
C GLN A 67 4.06 1.22 -11.91
N TYR A 68 4.21 1.06 -10.59
CA TYR A 68 3.57 1.91 -9.59
C TYR A 68 4.62 2.84 -8.98
N SER A 69 4.48 4.14 -9.21
CA SER A 69 5.39 5.14 -8.64
C SER A 69 5.16 5.30 -7.13
N ILE A 70 6.20 5.69 -6.38
CA ILE A 70 6.08 5.96 -4.95
C ILE A 70 5.01 7.05 -4.68
N ARG A 71 4.93 8.07 -5.53
CA ARG A 71 3.95 9.15 -5.41
C ARG A 71 2.52 8.64 -5.59
N TRP A 72 2.27 7.83 -6.62
CA TRP A 72 0.97 7.23 -6.87
C TRP A 72 0.55 6.32 -5.71
N LEU A 73 1.48 5.55 -5.13
CA LEU A 73 1.19 4.71 -3.96
C LEU A 73 0.72 5.55 -2.76
N LEU A 74 1.41 6.65 -2.48
CA LEU A 74 1.13 7.50 -1.32
C LEU A 74 -0.10 8.41 -1.48
N SER A 75 -0.37 8.89 -2.68
CA SER A 75 -1.36 9.95 -2.92
C SER A 75 -2.42 9.60 -3.97
N GLY A 76 -2.14 8.67 -4.88
CA GLY A 76 -2.94 8.44 -6.07
C GLY A 76 -2.60 9.38 -7.24
N ASP A 77 -1.70 10.35 -7.04
CA ASP A 77 -1.28 11.26 -8.10
C ASP A 77 -0.28 10.58 -9.05
N GLU A 78 -0.59 10.61 -10.35
CA GLU A 78 0.26 10.08 -11.43
C GLU A 78 1.26 11.11 -11.99
N GLN A 79 1.18 12.37 -11.56
CA GLN A 79 2.05 13.45 -12.07
C GLN A 79 3.44 13.37 -11.44
N GLU A 80 4.48 13.23 -12.26
CA GLU A 80 5.90 13.24 -11.85
C GLU A 80 6.29 14.59 -11.24
#